data_AF-A0A371R0Z0-F1
#
_entry.id   AF-A0A371R0Z0-F1
#
_cell.length_a   1.000
_cell.length_b   1.000
_cell.length_c   1.000
_cell.angle_alpha   90.00
_cell.angle_beta   90.00
_cell.angle_gamma   90.00
#
_symmetry.space_group_name_H-M   'P 1'
#
loop_
_entity.id
_entity.type
_entity.pdbx_description
1 polymer ?
#
loop_
_entity_poly.entity_id
_entity_poly.type
_entity_poly.pdbx_seq_one_letter_code
_entity_poly.pdbx_strand_id
1 'polypeptide(L)' 'MFRPTADGMRCVLMPPEEWRTRRTHLEKYCNNGGNGCPVYAQYLSKKG' A
#
# COMPACT_ATOMS: atom_id res chain seq x y z
N MET A 1 5.70 2.52 -2.19
CA MET A 1 5.44 3.97 -2.38
C MET A 1 3.94 4.18 -2.39
N PHE A 2 3.45 5.16 -1.63
CA PHE A 2 2.02 5.43 -1.44
C PHE A 2 1.72 6.82 -2.01
N ARG A 3 0.50 7.08 -2.49
CA ARG A 3 0.09 8.39 -3.01
C ARG A 3 -1.25 8.82 -2.42
N PRO A 4 -1.41 10.12 -2.10
CA PRO A 4 -2.71 10.67 -1.74
C PRO A 4 -3.65 10.64 -2.96
N THR A 5 -4.91 10.36 -2.71
CA THR A 5 -6.00 10.36 -3.70
C THR A 5 -7.22 11.06 -3.08
N ALA A 6 -8.24 11.36 -3.89
CA ALA A 6 -9.50 11.92 -3.39
C ALA A 6 -10.21 11.04 -2.35
N ASP A 7 -9.91 9.74 -2.32
CA ASP A 7 -10.48 8.74 -1.40
C ASP A 7 -9.53 8.39 -0.23
N GLY A 8 -8.42 9.13 -0.08
CA GLY A 8 -7.40 8.90 0.95
C GLY A 8 -6.06 8.41 0.41
N MET A 9 -5.19 7.92 1.30
CA MET A 9 -3.89 7.33 0.93
C MET A 9 -4.09 6.01 0.18
N ARG A 10 -3.34 5.78 -0.91
CA ARG A 10 -3.35 4.52 -1.67
C ARG A 10 -1.95 3.97 -1.89
N CYS A 11 -1.81 2.64 -1.78
CA CYS A 11 -0.60 1.95 -2.23
C CYS A 11 -0.50 1.92 -3.76
N VAL A 12 0.61 2.46 -4.32
CA VAL A 12 0.82 2.49 -5.78
C VAL A 12 1.25 1.14 -6.34
N LEU A 13 1.70 0.23 -5.47
CA LEU A 13 2.14 -1.12 -5.83
C LEU A 13 0.95 -2.08 -6.02
N MET A 14 -0.27 -1.56 -5.90
CA MET A 14 -1.51 -2.31 -5.98
C MET A 14 -2.49 -1.59 -6.91
N PRO A 15 -3.23 -2.34 -7.76
CA PRO A 15 -4.31 -1.76 -8.56
C PRO A 15 -5.42 -1.16 -7.67
N PRO A 16 -6.20 -0.21 -8.19
CA PRO A 16 -7.21 0.50 -7.40
C PRO A 16 -8.31 -0.41 -6.87
N GLU A 17 -8.67 -1.43 -7.64
CA GLU A 17 -9.72 -2.40 -7.29
C GLU A 17 -9.31 -3.23 -6.07
N GLU A 18 -8.13 -3.84 -6.13
CA GLU A 18 -7.54 -4.56 -4.99
C GLU A 18 -7.33 -3.64 -3.77
N TRP A 19 -6.95 -2.38 -4.01
CA TRP A 19 -6.78 -1.40 -2.95
C TRP A 19 -8.08 -1.17 -2.19
N ARG A 20 -9.23 -1.03 -2.86
CA ARG A 20 -10.53 -0.83 -2.18
C ARG A 20 -10.86 -1.96 -1.21
N THR A 21 -10.58 -3.20 -1.59
CA THR A 21 -10.86 -4.38 -0.76
C THR A 21 -9.92 -4.49 0.44
N ARG A 22 -8.66 -4.09 0.27
CA ARG A 22 -7.60 -4.28 1.29
C ARG A 22 -7.26 -3.01 2.07
N ARG A 23 -7.81 -1.86 1.68
CA ARG A 23 -7.57 -0.53 2.25
C ARG A 23 -7.63 -0.56 3.77
N THR A 24 -8.70 -1.08 4.36
CA THR A 24 -8.91 -1.10 5.81
C THR A 24 -7.75 -1.74 6.58
N HIS A 25 -7.10 -2.75 6.00
CA HIS A 25 -5.96 -3.41 6.62
C HIS A 25 -4.62 -2.74 6.26
N LEU A 26 -4.49 -2.22 5.03
CA LEU A 26 -3.23 -1.72 4.50
C LEU A 26 -2.98 -0.23 4.80
N GLU A 27 -4.03 0.56 5.00
CA GLU A 27 -3.98 2.01 5.21
C GLU A 27 -3.13 2.38 6.44
N LYS A 28 -3.22 1.61 7.53
CA LYS A 28 -2.37 1.79 8.72
C LYS A 28 -0.87 1.75 8.40
N TYR A 29 -0.45 0.87 7.49
CA TYR A 29 0.95 0.80 7.09
C TYR A 29 1.33 1.95 6.17
N CYS A 30 0.39 2.44 5.36
CA CYS A 30 0.60 3.60 4.50
C CYS A 30 0.86 4.86 5.34
N ASN A 31 0.08 5.07 6.40
CA ASN A 31 0.26 6.16 7.35
C ASN A 31 1.61 6.08 8.09
N ASN A 32 2.12 4.87 8.32
CA ASN A 32 3.44 4.63 8.93
C ASN A 32 4.59 4.54 7.91
N GLY A 33 4.45 5.15 6.73
CA GLY A 33 5.51 5.21 5.70
C GLY A 33 5.82 3.87 5.02
N GLY A 34 4.99 2.85 5.21
CA GLY A 34 5.17 1.50 4.66
C GLY A 34 5.94 0.52 5.54
N ASN A 35 6.31 0.92 6.76
CA ASN A 35 7.00 0.02 7.69
C ASN A 35 6.09 -1.15 8.07
N GLY A 36 6.59 -2.39 7.94
CA GLY A 36 5.81 -3.61 8.18
C GLY A 36 4.74 -3.91 7.13
N CYS A 37 4.67 -3.18 6.02
CA CYS A 37 3.69 -3.44 4.97
C CYS A 37 4.06 -4.73 4.18
N PRO A 38 3.22 -5.79 4.19
CA PRO A 38 3.55 -7.04 3.51
C PRO A 38 3.67 -6.87 2.00
N VAL A 39 2.86 -5.99 1.39
CA VAL A 39 2.92 -5.67 -0.04
C VAL A 39 4.24 -4.99 -0.40
N TYR A 40 4.70 -4.07 0.46
CA TYR A 40 5.97 -3.38 0.23
C TYR A 40 7.16 -4.32 0.40
N ALA A 41 7.13 -5.18 1.43
CA ALA A 41 8.16 -6.20 1.65
C ALA A 41 8.26 -7.18 0.46
N GLN A 42 7.12 -7.67 -0.04
CA GLN A 42 7.09 -8.51 -1.24
C GLN A 42 7.62 -7.79 -2.48
N TYR A 43 7.27 -6.51 -2.66
CA TYR A 43 7.80 -5.72 -3.77
C TYR A 43 9.33 -5.59 -3.70
N LEU A 44 9.90 -5.31 -2.52
CA LEU A 44 11.34 -5.25 -2.32
C LEU A 44 12.00 -6.60 -2.60
N SER A 45 11.42 -7.69 -2.10
CA SER A 45 11.93 -9.05 -2.32
C SER A 45 11.89 -9.49 -3.79
N LYS A 46 10.97 -8.98 -4.60
CA LYS A 46 10.92 -9.27 -6.05
C LYS A 46 11.80 -8.36 -6.89
N LYS A 47 12.28 -7.26 -6.31
CA LYS A 47 13.12 -6.26 -6.99
C LYS A 47 14.62 -6.45 -6.70
N GLY A 48 14.95 -7.16 -5.62
CA GLY A 48 16.30 -7.69 -5.36
C GLY A 48 16.55 -8.98 -6.10
#